data_AF-A0A9X4B1X2-F1
#
_entry.id   AF-A0A9X4B1X2-F1
#
_cell.length_a   1.000
_cell.length_b   1.000
_cell.length_c   1.000
_cell.angle_alpha   90.00
_cell.angle_beta   90.00
_cell.angle_gamma   90.00
#
_symmetry.space_group_name_H-M   'P 1'
#
loop_
_entity.id
_entity.type
_entity.pdbx_description
1 polymer ?
#
loop_
_entity_poly.entity_id
_entity_poly.type
_entity_poly.pdbx_seq_one_letter_code
_entity_poly.pdbx_strand_id
1 'polypeptide(L)' 'MNCIQSIQKSIDYMENHILEDINYEDVARHVYMSNYHFHRLFSMITGITANEYIRKRRLSMAGQEISM' A
#
# COMPACT_ATOMS: atom_id res chain seq x y z
N MET A 1 5.75 15.22 -10.48
CA MET A 1 5.72 13.88 -9.86
C MET A 1 4.93 12.98 -10.79
N ASN A 2 5.54 11.94 -11.38
CA ASN A 2 4.80 11.05 -12.28
C ASN A 2 4.05 9.97 -11.48
N CYS A 3 3.03 9.37 -12.08
CA CYS A 3 2.17 8.38 -11.41
C CYS A 3 2.96 7.22 -10.81
N ILE A 4 3.99 6.74 -11.52
CA ILE A 4 4.84 5.63 -11.06
C ILE A 4 5.59 6.00 -9.77
N GLN A 5 6.17 7.20 -9.70
CA GLN A 5 6.85 7.68 -8.49
C GLN A 5 5.89 7.81 -7.29
N SER A 6 4.65 8.26 -7.52
CA SER A 6 3.65 8.33 -6.45
C SER A 6 3.25 6.93 -5.95
N ILE A 7 3.12 5.95 -6.84
CA ILE A 7 2.85 4.56 -6.46
C ILE A 7 4.03 3.94 -5.70
N GLN A 8 5.27 4.17 -6.15
CA GLN A 8 6.44 3.68 -5.43
C GLN A 8 6.47 4.23 -3.99
N LYS A 9 6.31 5.55 -3.82
CA LYS A 9 6.25 6.16 -2.47
C LYS A 9 5.11 5.62 -1.62
N SER A 10 3.97 5.30 -2.25
CA SER A 10 2.84 4.68 -1.56
C SER A 10 3.20 3.29 -1.04
N ILE A 11 3.88 2.49 -1.85
CA ILE A 11 4.37 1.17 -1.47
C ILE A 11 5.41 1.28 -0.36
N ASP A 12 6.39 2.17 -0.50
CA ASP A 12 7.42 2.38 0.52
C ASP A 12 6.81 2.77 1.88
N TYR A 13 5.82 3.67 1.86
CA TYR A 13 5.09 4.06 3.06
C TYR A 13 4.32 2.89 3.69
N MET A 14 3.62 2.08 2.88
CA MET A 14 2.91 0.90 3.38
C MET A 14 3.85 -0.14 3.97
N GLU A 15 4.98 -0.43 3.32
CA GLU A 15 5.96 -1.41 3.81
C GLU A 15 6.60 -0.95 5.13
N ASN A 16 6.93 0.33 5.26
CA ASN A 16 7.54 0.89 6.47
C ASN A 16 6.60 0.84 7.69
N HIS A 17 5.29 0.85 7.48
CA HIS A 17 4.28 0.85 8.55
C HIS A 17 3.42 -0.42 8.52
N ILE A 18 3.88 -1.50 7.87
CA ILE A 18 3.03 -2.66 7.56
C ILE A 18 2.50 -3.38 8.80
N LEU A 19 3.21 -3.27 9.94
CA LEU A 19 2.83 -3.86 11.22
C LEU A 19 2.00 -2.93 12.11
N GLU A 20 1.81 -1.67 11.71
CA GLU A 20 1.02 -0.67 12.44
C GLU A 20 -0.43 -0.68 11.98
N ASP A 21 -1.32 0.06 12.66
CA ASP A 21 -2.71 0.23 12.23
C ASP A 21 -2.83 1.25 11.08
N ILE A 22 -2.23 0.91 9.94
CA ILE A 22 -2.34 1.69 8.70
C ILE A 22 -3.53 1.28 7.85
N ASN A 23 -4.11 2.26 7.17
CA ASN A 23 -5.10 2.06 6.13
C ASN A 23 -4.73 2.83 4.84
N TYR A 24 -5.45 2.55 3.75
CA TYR A 24 -5.20 3.19 2.46
C TYR A 24 -5.40 4.72 2.44
N GLU A 25 -6.16 5.29 3.37
CA GLU A 25 -6.40 6.73 3.47
C GLU A 25 -5.17 7.45 4.03
N ASP A 26 -4.44 6.80 4.94
CA ASP A 26 -3.15 7.30 5.44
C ASP A 26 -2.12 7.35 4.31
N VAL A 27 -2.11 6.32 3.46
CA VAL A 27 -1.25 6.26 2.28
C VAL A 27 -1.61 7.36 1.28
N ALA A 28 -2.90 7.54 1.00
CA ALA A 28 -3.39 8.59 0.10
C ALA A 28 -2.97 9.98 0.60
N ARG A 29 -3.11 10.22 1.91
CA ARG A 29 -2.66 11.46 2.58
C ARG A 29 -1.15 11.66 2.45
N HIS A 30 -0.36 10.60 2.64
CA HIS A 30 1.11 10.65 2.53
C HIS A 30 1.59 11.07 1.13
N VAL A 31 0.89 10.64 0.08
CA VAL A 31 1.22 11.00 -1.32
C VAL A 31 0.43 12.18 -1.87
N TYR A 32 -0.24 12.94 -1.01
CA TYR A 32 -1.01 14.14 -1.34
C TYR A 32 -2.10 13.88 -2.40
N MET A 33 -2.79 12.75 -2.31
CA MET A 33 -3.88 12.35 -3.19
C MET A 33 -5.20 12.25 -2.42
N SER A 34 -6.31 12.53 -3.11
CA SER A 34 -7.63 12.18 -2.57
C SER A 34 -7.79 10.65 -2.54
N ASN A 35 -8.56 10.14 -1.58
CA ASN A 35 -8.84 8.70 -1.43
C ASN A 35 -9.34 8.08 -2.75
N TYR A 36 -10.23 8.78 -3.47
CA TYR A 36 -10.75 8.32 -4.76
C TYR A 36 -9.66 8.21 -5.84
N HIS A 37 -8.83 9.25 -5.99
CA HIS A 37 -7.78 9.26 -7.00
C HIS A 37 -6.71 8.20 -6.69
N PHE A 38 -6.30 8.10 -5.42
CA PHE A 38 -5.34 7.10 -4.97
C PHE A 38 -5.86 5.68 -5.22
N HIS A 39 -7.10 5.38 -4.82
CA HIS A 39 -7.69 4.07 -5.00
C HIS A 39 -7.73 3.65 -6.49
N ARG A 40 -8.16 4.56 -7.38
CA ARG A 40 -8.16 4.29 -8.83
C ARG A 40 -6.75 4.11 -9.38
N LEU A 41 -5.83 5.01 -9.05
CA LEU A 41 -4.48 4.99 -9.59
C LEU A 41 -3.71 3.75 -9.13
N PHE A 42 -3.76 3.45 -7.84
CA PHE A 42 -3.07 2.30 -7.27
C PHE A 42 -3.55 1.01 -7.92
N SER A 43 -4.87 0.78 -7.96
CA SER A 43 -5.45 -0.43 -8.54
C SER A 43 -5.17 -0.55 -10.04
N MET A 44 -5.15 0.56 -10.76
CA MET A 44 -4.82 0.59 -12.19
C MET A 44 -3.37 0.18 -12.48
N ILE A 45 -2.44 0.51 -11.58
CA ILE A 45 -1.00 0.25 -11.78
C ILE A 45 -0.60 -1.12 -11.20
N THR A 46 -1.10 -1.50 -10.03
CA THR A 46 -0.67 -2.71 -9.31
C THR A 46 -1.59 -3.92 -9.57
N GLY A 47 -2.78 -3.69 -10.14
CA GLY A 47 -3.78 -4.73 -10.38
C GLY A 47 -4.58 -5.16 -9.14
N ILE A 48 -4.30 -4.61 -7.95
CA ILE A 48 -5.01 -4.88 -6.70
C ILE A 48 -5.23 -3.59 -5.90
N THR A 49 -6.17 -3.60 -4.96
CA THR A 49 -6.38 -2.43 -4.09
C THR A 49 -5.25 -2.29 -3.06
N ALA A 50 -5.03 -1.08 -2.54
CA ALA A 50 -4.05 -0.84 -1.48
C ALA A 50 -4.38 -1.64 -0.20
N ASN A 51 -5.66 -1.75 0.17
CA ASN A 51 -6.08 -2.58 1.31
C ASN A 51 -5.76 -4.06 1.08
N GLU A 52 -5.93 -4.55 -0.15
CA GLU A 52 -5.58 -5.93 -0.49
C GLU A 52 -4.07 -6.15 -0.45
N TYR A 53 -3.28 -5.18 -0.92
CA TYR A 53 -1.82 -5.20 -0.82
C TYR A 53 -1.37 -5.34 0.64
N ILE A 54 -1.85 -4.45 1.53
CA ILE A 54 -1.53 -4.48 2.97
C ILE A 54 -1.89 -5.84 3.57
N ARG A 55 -3.10 -6.36 3.30
CA ARG A 55 -3.55 -7.66 3.81
C ARG A 55 -2.67 -8.81 3.34
N LYS A 56 -2.38 -8.87 2.03
CA LYS A 56 -1.54 -9.93 1.44
C LYS A 56 -0.12 -9.88 1.99
N ARG A 57 0.43 -8.68 2.18
CA ARG A 57 1.77 -8.51 2.72
C ARG A 57 1.86 -9.00 4.16
N ARG A 58 0.92 -8.62 5.03
CA ARG A 58 0.84 -9.12 6.42
C ARG A 58 0.74 -10.64 6.47
N LEU A 59 -0.12 -11.25 5.64
CA LEU A 59 -0.24 -12.71 5.54
C LEU A 59 1.07 -13.37 5.09
N SER A 60 1.75 -12.79 4.10
CA SER A 60 3.04 -13.28 3.63
C SER A 60 4.12 -13.22 4.71
N MET A 61 4.15 -12.17 5.53
CA MET A 61 5.10 -12.05 6.65
C MET A 61 4.82 -13.09 7.74
N ALA A 62 3.55 -13.27 8.13
CA ALA A 62 3.16 -14.28 9.12
C ALA A 62 3.51 -15.70 8.64
N GLY A 63 3.32 -16.00 7.35
CA GLY A 63 3.73 -17.29 6.78
C GLY A 63 5.25 -17.52 6.81
N GLN A 64 6.04 -16.46 6.61
CA GLN A 64 7.51 -16.52 6.70
C GLN A 64 7.99 -16.77 8.13
N GLU A 65 7.35 -16.15 9.12
CA GLU A 65 7.70 -16.34 10.53
C GLU A 65 7.48 -17.79 11.01
N ILE A 66 6.40 -18.45 10.56
CA ILE A 66 6.10 -19.85 10.91
C ILE A 66 7.04 -20.84 10.20
N SER A 67 7.65 -20.44 9.07
CA SER A 67 8.51 -21.30 8.26
C SER A 67 10.00 -21.24 8.66
N MET A 68 10.35 -20.39 9.64
CA MET A 68 11.68 -20.30 10.26
C MET A 68 11.74 -21.14 11.54
#